data_AF-A0A9X1YBQ4-F1
#
_entry.id   AF-A0A9X1YBQ4-F1
#
_cell.length_a   1.000
_cell.length_b   1.000
_cell.length_c   1.000
_cell.angle_alpha   90.00
_cell.angle_beta   90.00
_cell.angle_gamma   90.00
#
_symmetry.space_group_name_H-M   'P 1'
#
loop_
_entity.id
_entity.type
_entity.pdbx_description
1 polymer ?
#
loop_
_entity_poly.entity_id
_entity_poly.type
_entity_poly.pdbx_seq_one_letter_code
_entity_poly.pdbx_strand_id
1 'polypeptide(L)'
;MSDWMESLRPSLDPDEQELSDARTFFDRTQLGFDAAAALSPGFRTAAENLRRYRSGVGGRRDYTSEEIAQFDPLMAQEDRNRSRMERGTFVGRTRANSQVTRLSKLNDGETLAFEDGYDAAYPTSNNEAAQSLPGRLERIADTAGSIITNPATYLAFGQNNVASRGQFSARRDGNRLLIRGTVSHGFGNTERGTDSEPFDFHAGQPGGGEAATLERAGEARPFDMAYRRQQDVEAEAEYNPDGTLTLRRATWGPVR
;
A
#
# COMPACT_ATOMS: atom_id res chain seq x y z
N MET A 1 35.26 46.12 -22.97
CA MET A 1 34.05 46.84 -22.54
C MET A 1 32.90 45.83 -22.35
N SER A 2 33.14 44.73 -21.63
CA SER A 2 32.17 43.61 -21.53
C SER A 2 31.97 43.06 -20.11
N ASP A 3 32.64 43.61 -19.09
CA ASP A 3 32.58 43.08 -17.71
C ASP A 3 31.57 43.77 -16.78
N TRP A 4 30.88 44.83 -17.24
CA TRP A 4 29.95 45.57 -16.36
C TRP A 4 28.50 45.09 -16.43
N MET A 5 28.14 44.23 -17.39
CA MET A 5 26.77 43.71 -17.51
C MET A 5 26.51 42.42 -16.71
N GLU A 6 27.54 41.80 -16.13
CA GLU A 6 27.37 40.60 -15.29
C GLU A 6 27.07 40.93 -13.82
N SER A 7 27.21 42.21 -13.41
CA SER A 7 27.00 42.66 -12.02
C SER A 7 25.56 43.07 -11.66
N LEU A 8 24.61 42.92 -12.59
CA LEU A 8 23.22 43.38 -12.40
C LEU A 8 22.18 42.24 -12.34
N ARG A 9 22.60 40.98 -12.12
CA ARG A 9 21.66 40.00 -11.61
C ARG A 9 21.44 40.31 -10.13
N PRO A 10 20.22 40.66 -9.68
CA PRO A 10 19.95 40.74 -8.26
C PRO A 10 20.32 39.38 -7.67
N SER A 11 21.28 39.34 -6.75
CA SER A 11 21.49 38.14 -5.95
C SER A 11 20.21 37.96 -5.16
N LEU A 12 19.46 36.90 -5.46
CA LEU A 12 18.34 36.50 -4.62
C LEU A 12 18.85 36.33 -3.19
N ASP A 13 17.99 36.65 -2.22
CA ASP A 13 18.23 36.23 -0.84
C ASP A 13 18.54 34.73 -0.85
N PRO A 14 19.57 34.23 -0.13
CA PRO A 14 19.86 32.79 -0.05
C PRO A 14 18.61 31.92 0.19
N ASP A 15 17.66 32.39 1.00
CA ASP A 15 16.40 31.66 1.26
C ASP A 15 15.48 31.64 0.02
N GLU A 16 15.43 32.74 -0.76
CA GLU A 16 14.68 32.81 -2.02
C GLU A 16 15.32 31.95 -3.12
N GLN A 17 16.66 31.85 -3.14
CA GLN A 17 17.38 30.98 -4.07
C GLN A 17 17.11 29.50 -3.74
N GLU A 18 17.18 29.11 -2.47
CA GLU A 18 16.86 27.73 -2.02
C GLU A 18 15.42 27.36 -2.40
N LEU A 19 14.47 28.25 -2.16
CA LEU A 19 13.07 28.05 -2.53
C LEU A 19 12.87 27.93 -4.05
N SER A 20 13.57 28.76 -4.84
CA SER A 20 13.54 28.69 -6.31
C SER A 20 14.09 27.37 -6.84
N ASP A 21 15.18 26.87 -6.25
CA ASP A 21 15.79 25.60 -6.65
C ASP A 21 14.88 24.43 -6.30
N ALA A 22 14.24 24.46 -5.12
CA ALA A 22 13.26 23.46 -4.70
C ALA A 22 12.05 23.40 -5.66
N ARG A 23 11.49 24.55 -6.06
CA ARG A 23 10.41 24.61 -7.06
C ARG A 23 10.85 24.00 -8.39
N THR A 24 12.05 24.37 -8.85
CA THR A 24 12.61 23.89 -10.13
C THR A 24 12.79 22.37 -10.15
N PHE A 25 13.27 21.78 -9.05
CA PHE A 25 13.37 20.33 -8.90
C PHE A 25 12.00 19.67 -9.13
N PHE A 26 10.99 20.10 -8.39
CA PHE A 26 9.66 19.51 -8.47
C PHE A 26 8.91 19.78 -9.77
N ASP A 27 9.15 20.91 -10.43
CA ASP A 27 8.62 21.19 -11.77
C ASP A 27 9.17 20.20 -12.81
N ARG A 28 10.48 19.89 -12.73
CA ARG A 28 11.10 18.88 -13.62
C ARG A 28 10.56 17.49 -13.34
N THR A 29 10.41 17.12 -12.06
CA THR A 29 9.82 15.83 -11.68
C THR A 29 8.39 15.69 -12.20
N GLN A 30 7.57 16.74 -12.02
CA GLN A 30 6.19 16.78 -12.52
C GLN A 30 6.15 16.59 -14.05
N LEU A 31 7.00 17.32 -14.78
CA LEU A 31 7.09 17.21 -16.24
C LEU A 31 7.43 15.78 -16.69
N GLY A 32 8.36 15.11 -15.99
CA GLY A 32 8.72 13.72 -16.26
C GLY A 32 7.55 12.76 -16.05
N PHE A 33 6.81 12.91 -14.96
CA PHE A 33 5.61 12.10 -14.71
C PHE A 33 4.50 12.36 -15.73
N ASP A 34 4.28 13.62 -16.10
CA ASP A 34 3.25 14.00 -17.07
C ASP A 34 3.56 13.43 -18.46
N ALA A 35 4.83 13.46 -18.88
CA ALA A 35 5.27 12.83 -20.12
C ALA A 35 5.08 11.30 -20.10
N ALA A 36 5.23 10.68 -18.94
CA ALA A 36 5.08 9.23 -18.75
C ALA A 36 3.64 8.79 -18.44
N ALA A 37 2.69 9.71 -18.20
CA ALA A 37 1.33 9.41 -17.75
C ALA A 37 0.50 8.58 -18.75
N ALA A 38 0.90 8.55 -20.02
CA ALA A 38 0.31 7.71 -21.05
C ALA A 38 0.84 6.26 -21.03
N LEU A 39 2.00 6.01 -20.39
CA LEU A 39 2.65 4.70 -20.38
C LEU A 39 2.05 3.76 -19.35
N SER A 40 1.56 4.27 -18.22
CA SER A 40 0.84 3.47 -17.23
C SER A 40 -0.01 4.34 -16.28
N PRO A 41 -1.03 3.73 -15.64
CA PRO A 41 -1.80 4.38 -14.56
C PRO A 41 -0.95 4.89 -13.39
N GLY A 42 0.21 4.27 -13.14
CA GLY A 42 1.12 4.65 -12.05
C GLY A 42 1.76 6.01 -12.25
N PHE A 43 2.29 6.30 -13.43
CA PHE A 43 2.86 7.61 -13.71
C PHE A 43 1.82 8.73 -13.65
N ARG A 44 0.60 8.46 -14.13
CA ARG A 44 -0.52 9.40 -14.02
C ARG A 44 -0.87 9.70 -12.56
N THR A 45 -0.99 8.65 -11.75
CA THR A 45 -1.34 8.80 -10.33
C THR A 45 -0.21 9.49 -9.55
N ALA A 46 1.05 9.17 -9.84
CA ALA A 46 2.21 9.85 -9.28
C ALA A 46 2.22 11.35 -9.61
N ALA A 47 1.93 11.72 -10.87
CA ALA A 47 1.76 13.11 -11.29
C ALA A 47 0.65 13.82 -10.51
N GLU A 48 -0.52 13.19 -10.35
CA GLU A 48 -1.63 13.77 -9.59
C GLU A 48 -1.30 13.96 -8.11
N ASN A 49 -0.66 12.97 -7.50
CA ASN A 49 -0.22 13.03 -6.12
C ASN A 49 0.82 14.11 -5.90
N LEU A 50 1.76 14.28 -6.83
CA LEU A 50 2.75 15.34 -6.77
C LEU A 50 2.11 16.73 -6.88
N ARG A 51 1.17 16.94 -7.81
CA ARG A 51 0.41 18.19 -7.90
C ARG A 51 -0.35 18.48 -6.61
N ARG A 52 -0.96 17.45 -6.00
CA ARG A 52 -1.69 17.59 -4.74
C ARG A 52 -0.75 18.00 -3.61
N TYR A 53 0.37 17.31 -3.46
CA TYR A 53 1.39 17.64 -2.47
C TYR A 53 1.84 19.10 -2.59
N ARG A 54 2.14 19.55 -3.81
CA ARG A 54 2.55 20.92 -4.16
C ARG A 54 1.44 21.98 -4.17
N SER A 55 0.21 21.61 -3.78
CA SER A 55 -0.85 22.59 -3.58
C SER A 55 -0.81 23.23 -2.19
N GLY A 56 -0.01 22.68 -1.27
CA GLY A 56 0.05 23.09 0.14
C GLY A 56 -1.18 22.70 0.98
N VAL A 57 -2.22 22.12 0.36
CA VAL A 57 -3.49 21.80 1.05
C VAL A 57 -3.36 20.60 1.99
N GLY A 58 -2.63 19.56 1.57
CA GLY A 58 -2.50 18.30 2.29
C GLY A 58 -3.82 17.49 2.36
N GLY A 59 -4.12 16.95 3.54
CA GLY A 59 -5.39 16.28 3.85
C GLY A 59 -5.38 14.79 3.52
N ARG A 60 -6.48 14.28 2.94
CA ARG A 60 -6.65 12.87 2.58
C ARG A 60 -7.12 12.68 1.14
N ARG A 61 -6.59 11.66 0.45
CA ARG A 61 -7.04 11.15 -0.85
C ARG A 61 -7.48 9.70 -0.67
N ASP A 62 -8.76 9.44 -0.85
CA ASP A 62 -9.30 8.08 -0.88
C ASP A 62 -9.30 7.55 -2.32
N TYR A 63 -8.81 6.32 -2.50
CA TYR A 63 -8.80 5.59 -3.76
C TYR A 63 -9.92 4.55 -3.77
N THR A 64 -10.63 4.46 -4.89
CA THR A 64 -11.66 3.46 -5.08
C THR A 64 -11.08 2.10 -5.46
N SER A 65 -11.88 1.03 -5.35
CA SER A 65 -11.47 -0.30 -5.81
C SER A 65 -11.19 -0.33 -7.31
N GLU A 66 -11.90 0.47 -8.10
CA GLU A 66 -11.72 0.59 -9.55
C GLU A 66 -10.43 1.33 -9.91
N GLU A 67 -10.02 2.32 -9.12
CA GLU A 67 -8.71 2.95 -9.26
C GLU A 67 -7.60 1.94 -8.92
N ILE A 68 -7.71 1.24 -7.79
CA ILE A 68 -6.70 0.27 -7.35
C ILE A 68 -6.58 -0.94 -8.28
N ALA A 69 -7.68 -1.36 -8.90
CA ALA A 69 -7.69 -2.46 -9.87
C ALA A 69 -6.78 -2.21 -11.09
N GLN A 70 -6.38 -0.96 -11.35
CA GLN A 70 -5.45 -0.62 -12.43
C GLN A 70 -3.98 -0.92 -12.10
N PHE A 71 -3.70 -1.40 -10.88
CA PHE A 71 -2.35 -1.64 -10.37
C PHE A 71 -2.15 -3.11 -10.04
N ASP A 72 -1.72 -3.90 -11.04
CA ASP A 72 -1.45 -5.34 -10.91
C ASP A 72 -0.65 -5.72 -9.64
N PRO A 73 0.39 -4.97 -9.20
CA PRO A 73 1.12 -5.32 -7.99
C PRO A 73 0.27 -5.29 -6.72
N LEU A 74 -0.67 -4.33 -6.60
CA LEU A 74 -1.57 -4.23 -5.45
C LEU A 74 -2.62 -5.34 -5.50
N MET A 75 -3.19 -5.61 -6.68
CA MET A 75 -4.11 -6.72 -6.89
C MET A 75 -3.46 -8.07 -6.57
N ALA A 76 -2.21 -8.26 -6.98
CA ALA A 76 -1.43 -9.46 -6.68
C ALA A 76 -1.10 -9.59 -5.18
N GLN A 77 -1.08 -8.51 -4.41
CA GLN A 77 -0.97 -8.59 -2.94
C GLN A 77 -2.30 -9.04 -2.33
N GLU A 78 -3.42 -8.46 -2.77
CA GLU A 78 -4.74 -8.90 -2.31
C GLU A 78 -4.98 -10.39 -2.57
N ASP A 79 -4.65 -10.87 -3.77
CA ASP A 79 -4.80 -12.29 -4.12
C ASP A 79 -3.86 -13.19 -3.33
N ARG A 80 -2.65 -12.71 -2.99
CA ARG A 80 -1.73 -13.42 -2.09
C ARG A 80 -2.31 -13.51 -0.67
N ASN A 81 -2.90 -12.44 -0.16
CA ASN A 81 -3.52 -12.41 1.16
C ASN A 81 -4.76 -13.31 1.21
N ARG A 82 -5.59 -13.30 0.16
CA ARG A 82 -6.68 -14.25 -0.03
C ARG A 82 -6.19 -15.69 0.06
N SER A 83 -5.20 -16.04 -0.78
CA SER A 83 -4.62 -17.38 -0.84
C SER A 83 -3.98 -17.80 0.49
N ARG A 84 -3.52 -16.85 1.28
CA ARG A 84 -2.97 -17.08 2.63
C ARG A 84 -4.06 -17.33 3.65
N MET A 85 -5.13 -16.53 3.67
CA MET A 85 -6.28 -16.75 4.55
C MET A 85 -6.92 -18.11 4.28
N GLU A 86 -7.10 -18.48 3.01
CA GLU A 86 -7.61 -19.79 2.62
C GLU A 86 -6.72 -20.91 3.14
N ARG A 87 -5.41 -20.87 2.85
CA ARG A 87 -4.48 -21.95 3.20
C ARG A 87 -4.06 -21.96 4.67
N GLY A 88 -4.14 -20.84 5.37
CA GLY A 88 -3.65 -20.64 6.73
C GLY A 88 -4.76 -20.67 7.75
N THR A 89 -5.81 -19.88 7.52
CA THR A 89 -6.87 -19.59 8.49
C THR A 89 -8.04 -20.54 8.36
N PHE A 90 -8.44 -20.87 7.13
CA PHE A 90 -9.60 -21.76 6.93
C PHE A 90 -9.21 -23.24 7.09
N VAL A 91 -8.01 -23.64 6.65
CA VAL A 91 -7.61 -25.06 6.65
C VAL A 91 -6.16 -25.36 7.06
N GLY A 92 -5.37 -24.34 7.45
CA GLY A 92 -3.92 -24.43 7.51
C GLY A 92 -3.25 -24.94 8.77
N ARG A 93 -1.95 -25.26 8.62
CA ARG A 93 -0.99 -25.45 9.71
C ARG A 93 -0.06 -24.24 9.78
N THR A 94 -0.47 -23.15 10.44
CA THR A 94 0.47 -22.08 10.78
C THR A 94 1.28 -22.47 12.02
N ARG A 95 2.54 -22.05 12.12
CA ARG A 95 3.37 -22.30 13.33
C ARG A 95 2.73 -21.72 14.60
N ALA A 96 1.84 -20.74 14.45
CA ALA A 96 0.98 -20.18 15.50
C ALA A 96 -0.45 -20.76 15.37
N ASN A 97 -0.58 -22.02 15.77
CA ASN A 97 -1.73 -22.94 15.63
C ASN A 97 -3.04 -22.56 16.38
N SER A 98 -3.38 -21.30 16.66
CA SER A 98 -4.54 -21.02 17.53
C SER A 98 -5.89 -21.20 16.83
N GLN A 99 -6.09 -20.64 15.63
CA GLN A 99 -7.42 -20.63 15.00
C GLN A 99 -7.84 -21.98 14.41
N VAL A 100 -6.98 -22.63 13.62
CA VAL A 100 -7.34 -23.93 13.02
C VAL A 100 -7.54 -25.01 14.08
N THR A 101 -6.79 -25.00 15.17
CA THR A 101 -7.03 -25.91 16.31
C THR A 101 -8.41 -25.67 16.94
N ARG A 102 -8.88 -24.41 16.98
CA ARG A 102 -10.23 -24.10 17.50
C ARG A 102 -11.29 -24.57 16.50
N LEU A 103 -11.10 -24.32 15.21
CA LEU A 103 -12.01 -24.76 14.15
C LEU A 103 -12.12 -26.29 14.07
N SER A 104 -11.00 -27.02 14.18
CA SER A 104 -11.00 -28.48 14.11
C SER A 104 -11.66 -29.15 15.32
N LYS A 105 -11.79 -28.42 16.43
CA LYS A 105 -12.38 -28.89 17.70
C LYS A 105 -13.84 -28.50 17.89
N LEU A 106 -14.46 -27.80 16.93
CA LEU A 106 -15.88 -27.45 17.04
C LEU A 106 -16.73 -28.72 17.10
N ASN A 107 -17.63 -28.76 18.06
CA ASN A 107 -18.68 -29.77 18.13
C ASN A 107 -19.74 -29.50 17.07
N ASP A 108 -20.52 -30.52 16.73
CA ASP A 108 -21.60 -30.36 15.77
C ASP A 108 -22.62 -29.30 16.26
N GLY A 109 -23.02 -28.39 15.36
CA GLY A 109 -23.85 -27.23 15.65
C GLY A 109 -23.15 -26.06 16.36
N GLU A 110 -21.91 -26.23 16.82
CA GLU A 110 -21.14 -25.18 17.49
C GLU A 110 -20.75 -24.07 16.52
N THR A 111 -20.75 -22.83 17.01
CA THR A 111 -20.35 -21.64 16.25
C THR A 111 -19.21 -20.91 16.97
N LEU A 112 -18.24 -20.43 16.20
CA LEU A 112 -17.06 -19.74 16.67
C LEU A 112 -16.85 -18.44 15.89
N ALA A 113 -16.82 -17.31 16.60
CA ALA A 113 -16.32 -16.06 16.06
C ALA A 113 -14.79 -15.97 16.23
N PHE A 114 -14.10 -15.49 15.21
CA PHE A 114 -12.66 -15.27 15.25
C PHE A 114 -12.22 -14.18 14.27
N GLU A 115 -11.04 -13.63 14.53
CA GLU A 115 -10.39 -12.63 13.68
C GLU A 115 -9.05 -13.18 13.18
N ASP A 116 -8.66 -12.70 12.00
CA ASP A 116 -7.35 -12.98 11.42
C ASP A 116 -6.77 -11.72 10.76
N GLY A 117 -5.60 -11.30 11.24
CA GLY A 117 -4.84 -10.18 10.71
C GLY A 117 -3.55 -10.68 10.07
N TYR A 118 -3.65 -11.34 8.92
CA TYR A 118 -2.53 -12.10 8.34
C TYR A 118 -1.32 -11.23 7.94
N ASP A 119 -1.54 -9.95 7.64
CA ASP A 119 -0.49 -8.96 7.42
C ASP A 119 -0.82 -7.66 8.18
N ALA A 120 -1.59 -7.79 9.27
CA ALA A 120 -1.95 -6.67 10.10
C ALA A 120 -0.74 -6.03 10.79
N ALA A 121 0.30 -6.84 10.98
CA ALA A 121 1.57 -6.57 11.61
C ALA A 121 2.69 -7.06 10.69
N TYR A 122 2.99 -6.31 9.63
CA TYR A 122 4.39 -6.24 9.20
C TYR A 122 5.01 -5.15 10.05
N PRO A 123 5.67 -5.48 11.18
CA PRO A 123 6.48 -4.48 11.85
C PRO A 123 7.49 -4.00 10.82
N THR A 124 7.62 -2.69 10.71
CA THR A 124 8.72 -2.01 9.99
C THR A 124 10.10 -2.34 10.57
N SER A 125 10.21 -3.35 11.43
CA SER A 125 11.45 -3.81 12.03
C SER A 125 12.27 -4.59 11.01
N ASN A 126 13.28 -3.91 10.51
CA ASN A 126 14.60 -4.44 10.18
C ASN A 126 14.72 -5.33 8.94
N ASN A 127 13.83 -5.20 7.95
CA ASN A 127 14.27 -5.50 6.59
C ASN A 127 15.14 -4.32 6.11
N GLU A 128 16.45 -4.43 6.29
CA GLU A 128 17.44 -3.59 5.61
C GLU A 128 17.24 -3.63 4.07
N ALA A 129 16.55 -4.65 3.55
CA ALA A 129 16.08 -4.72 2.15
C ALA A 129 14.86 -3.83 1.83
N ALA A 130 14.04 -3.47 2.82
CA ALA A 130 12.91 -2.54 2.66
C ALA A 130 13.28 -1.09 3.04
N GLN A 131 14.32 -0.89 3.87
CA GLN A 131 14.91 0.42 4.14
C GLN A 131 15.73 0.98 2.95
N SER A 132 15.96 0.20 1.89
CA SER A 132 16.88 0.55 0.80
C SER A 132 16.25 0.73 -0.58
N LEU A 133 14.91 0.77 -0.69
CA LEU A 133 14.29 1.29 -1.90
C LEU A 133 13.42 2.50 -1.56
N PRO A 134 14.05 3.66 -1.28
CA PRO A 134 13.42 4.97 -1.33
C PRO A 134 13.22 5.41 -2.79
N GLY A 135 12.06 6.00 -3.08
CA GLY A 135 11.82 7.11 -4.01
C GLY A 135 12.76 7.29 -5.20
N ARG A 136 13.15 6.22 -5.90
CA ARG A 136 14.27 6.29 -6.86
C ARG A 136 13.80 6.76 -8.22
N LEU A 137 13.41 8.02 -8.28
CA LEU A 137 13.12 8.76 -9.50
C LEU A 137 14.28 8.74 -10.51
N GLU A 138 15.54 8.58 -10.07
CA GLU A 138 16.72 8.63 -10.95
C GLU A 138 17.26 7.27 -11.40
N ARG A 139 16.74 6.12 -10.94
CA ARG A 139 17.31 4.79 -11.31
C ARG A 139 16.34 3.83 -11.99
N ILE A 140 15.30 4.35 -12.63
CA ILE A 140 14.42 3.54 -13.48
C ILE A 140 15.01 3.35 -14.89
N ALA A 141 15.97 4.18 -15.31
CA ALA A 141 16.58 4.08 -16.64
C ALA A 141 17.71 3.02 -16.75
N ASP A 142 18.45 2.73 -15.67
CA ASP A 142 19.74 2.03 -15.77
C ASP A 142 19.81 0.63 -15.12
N THR A 143 18.72 0.11 -14.54
CA THR A 143 18.80 -1.20 -13.84
C THR A 143 17.60 -2.10 -14.16
N ALA A 144 17.42 -2.41 -15.45
CA ALA A 144 16.44 -3.35 -15.98
C ALA A 144 16.72 -4.84 -15.61
N GLY A 145 17.37 -5.13 -14.48
CA GLY A 145 17.90 -6.46 -14.18
C GLY A 145 17.56 -7.06 -12.81
N SER A 146 17.10 -6.29 -11.81
CA SER A 146 16.83 -6.89 -10.50
C SER A 146 15.96 -6.03 -9.59
N ILE A 147 14.87 -6.63 -9.10
CA ILE A 147 14.14 -6.36 -7.84
C ILE A 147 12.90 -5.43 -7.89
N ILE A 148 12.66 -4.59 -8.90
CA ILE A 148 11.43 -3.76 -8.92
C ILE A 148 10.44 -4.30 -9.97
N THR A 149 9.41 -5.01 -9.53
CA THR A 149 8.42 -5.62 -10.43
C THR A 149 7.45 -4.63 -11.07
N ASN A 150 7.37 -3.37 -10.65
CA ASN A 150 6.75 -2.28 -11.44
C ASN A 150 7.11 -0.91 -10.86
N PRO A 151 7.96 -0.09 -11.53
CA PRO A 151 8.36 1.21 -10.99
C PRO A 151 7.19 2.19 -10.88
N ALA A 152 6.15 2.06 -11.70
CA ALA A 152 5.07 3.04 -11.75
C ALA A 152 4.13 2.98 -10.54
N THR A 153 3.82 1.80 -10.02
CA THR A 153 3.01 1.65 -8.80
C THR A 153 3.74 2.19 -7.58
N TYR A 154 5.04 1.92 -7.49
CA TYR A 154 5.90 2.44 -6.43
C TYR A 154 5.93 3.98 -6.45
N LEU A 155 6.04 4.59 -7.64
CA LEU A 155 6.01 6.04 -7.79
C LEU A 155 4.66 6.66 -7.39
N ALA A 156 3.55 5.93 -7.56
CA ALA A 156 2.23 6.40 -7.22
C ALA A 156 1.94 6.33 -5.71
N PHE A 157 2.32 5.23 -5.06
CA PHE A 157 1.86 4.89 -3.70
C PHE A 157 2.99 4.71 -2.68
N GLY A 158 4.25 4.84 -3.09
CA GLY A 158 5.40 4.49 -2.26
C GLY A 158 5.49 2.97 -2.08
N GLN A 159 4.82 2.43 -1.07
CA GLN A 159 4.87 0.99 -0.78
C GLN A 159 3.84 0.19 -1.60
N ASN A 160 4.27 -0.96 -2.12
CA ASN A 160 3.40 -1.91 -2.84
C ASN A 160 2.75 -2.93 -1.88
N ASN A 161 2.27 -2.49 -0.71
CA ASN A 161 1.69 -3.38 0.30
C ASN A 161 0.19 -3.10 0.48
N VAL A 162 -0.59 -4.17 0.53
CA VAL A 162 -2.01 -4.13 0.89
C VAL A 162 -2.15 -4.99 2.13
N ALA A 163 -2.52 -4.38 3.24
CA ALA A 163 -2.80 -5.13 4.46
C ALA A 163 -4.21 -5.71 4.39
N SER A 164 -4.46 -6.81 5.10
CA SER A 164 -5.77 -7.47 5.09
C SER A 164 -6.14 -7.99 6.48
N ARG A 165 -7.38 -7.70 6.90
CA ARG A 165 -7.95 -8.14 8.18
C ARG A 165 -9.30 -8.78 7.94
N GLY A 166 -9.47 -10.00 8.42
CA GLY A 166 -10.71 -10.75 8.35
C GLY A 166 -11.39 -10.87 9.70
N GLN A 167 -12.71 -10.71 9.70
CA GLN A 167 -13.60 -11.05 10.80
C GLN A 167 -14.54 -12.15 10.33
N PHE A 168 -14.56 -13.27 11.04
CA PHE A 168 -15.24 -14.48 10.61
C PHE A 168 -16.07 -15.11 11.72
N SER A 169 -17.08 -15.86 11.29
CA SER A 169 -17.82 -16.83 12.06
C SER A 169 -17.74 -18.18 11.35
N ALA A 170 -17.40 -19.23 12.08
CA ALA A 170 -17.43 -20.60 11.61
C ALA A 170 -18.49 -21.40 12.36
N ARG A 171 -19.21 -22.27 11.65
CA ARG A 171 -20.16 -23.21 12.24
C ARG A 171 -19.92 -24.61 11.69
N ARG A 172 -19.95 -25.61 12.56
CA ARG A 172 -19.94 -27.02 12.15
C ARG A 172 -21.36 -27.52 11.88
N ASP A 173 -21.51 -28.27 10.79
CA ASP A 173 -22.71 -28.98 10.37
C ASP A 173 -22.31 -30.40 9.89
N GLY A 174 -22.33 -31.37 10.80
CA GLY A 174 -21.85 -32.73 10.58
C GLY A 174 -20.35 -32.78 10.27
N ASN A 175 -20.02 -33.15 9.03
CA ASN A 175 -18.64 -33.18 8.51
C ASN A 175 -18.25 -31.89 7.78
N ARG A 176 -19.11 -30.87 7.75
CA ARG A 176 -18.85 -29.59 7.07
C ARG A 176 -18.56 -28.49 8.08
N LEU A 177 -17.63 -27.61 7.71
CA LEU A 177 -17.34 -26.36 8.38
C LEU A 177 -17.74 -25.22 7.45
N LEU A 178 -18.74 -24.44 7.85
CA LEU A 178 -19.20 -23.26 7.13
C LEU A 178 -18.55 -22.03 7.75
N ILE A 179 -17.77 -21.29 6.97
CA ILE A 179 -17.09 -20.06 7.38
C ILE A 179 -17.74 -18.91 6.64
N ARG A 180 -18.13 -17.86 7.35
CA ARG A 180 -18.65 -16.62 6.77
C ARG A 180 -17.99 -15.43 7.45
N GLY A 181 -17.76 -14.35 6.71
CA GLY A 181 -17.18 -13.17 7.30
C GLY A 181 -16.92 -12.08 6.30
N THR A 182 -16.21 -11.06 6.75
CA THR A 182 -15.78 -9.95 5.91
C THR A 182 -14.29 -9.75 6.03
N VAL A 183 -13.63 -9.46 4.92
CA VAL A 183 -12.22 -9.09 4.88
C VAL A 183 -12.09 -7.66 4.40
N SER A 184 -11.38 -6.85 5.18
CA SER A 184 -11.02 -5.48 4.82
C SER A 184 -9.58 -5.45 4.32
N HIS A 185 -9.39 -4.85 3.15
CA HIS A 185 -8.11 -4.55 2.53
C HIS A 185 -7.87 -3.04 2.59
N GLY A 186 -6.62 -2.63 2.81
CA GLY A 186 -6.26 -1.22 2.76
C GLY A 186 -4.77 -0.97 2.70
N PHE A 187 -4.43 0.31 2.54
CA PHE A 187 -3.05 0.78 2.61
C PHE A 187 -2.53 0.77 4.05
N GLY A 188 -1.20 0.63 4.18
CA GLY A 188 -0.47 0.88 5.41
C GLY A 188 -0.33 -0.32 6.37
N ASN A 189 0.22 -0.01 7.55
CA ASN A 189 0.38 -0.95 8.67
C ASN A 189 -0.84 -0.87 9.60
N THR A 190 -1.65 -1.92 9.65
CA THR A 190 -2.88 -1.91 10.44
C THR A 190 -2.67 -1.99 11.97
N GLU A 191 -1.43 -2.18 12.47
CA GLU A 191 -1.11 -2.08 13.90
C GLU A 191 -1.42 -0.69 14.46
N ARG A 192 -1.37 0.35 13.63
CA ARG A 192 -1.75 1.72 14.01
C ARG A 192 -3.24 2.02 13.82
N GLY A 193 -4.03 1.05 13.31
CA GLY A 193 -5.44 1.26 12.99
C GLY A 193 -5.67 2.27 11.87
N THR A 194 -4.65 2.56 11.06
CA THR A 194 -4.71 3.53 9.97
C THR A 194 -4.87 2.78 8.65
N ASP A 195 -5.98 3.00 7.94
CA ASP A 195 -6.19 2.50 6.57
C ASP A 195 -5.59 3.47 5.53
N SER A 196 -4.44 4.04 5.87
CA SER A 196 -3.79 5.08 5.07
C SER A 196 -2.26 4.99 5.14
N GLU A 197 -1.64 5.38 4.03
CA GLU A 197 -0.20 5.56 3.86
C GLU A 197 0.07 7.05 3.59
N PRO A 198 1.04 7.68 4.28
CA PRO A 198 1.38 9.07 4.00
C PRO A 198 2.07 9.18 2.63
N PHE A 199 1.70 10.20 1.86
CA PHE A 199 2.49 10.70 0.74
C PHE A 199 3.34 11.86 1.24
N ASP A 200 4.62 11.57 1.50
CA ASP A 200 5.62 12.52 1.99
C ASP A 200 6.98 12.34 1.32
N PHE A 201 7.87 13.30 1.56
CA PHE A 201 9.28 13.26 1.15
C PHE A 201 10.16 13.45 2.40
N HIS A 202 10.37 12.38 3.16
CA HIS A 202 11.13 12.47 4.40
C HIS A 202 12.65 12.65 4.18
N ALA A 203 13.33 13.13 5.21
CA ALA A 203 14.77 13.35 5.19
C ALA A 203 15.53 12.07 4.79
N GLY A 204 16.41 12.20 3.78
CA GLY A 204 17.16 11.08 3.21
C GLY A 204 16.54 10.48 1.93
N GLN A 205 15.33 10.88 1.55
CA GLN A 205 14.77 10.58 0.23
C GLN A 205 15.23 11.59 -0.82
N PRO A 206 15.33 11.19 -2.11
CA PRO A 206 15.49 12.14 -3.21
C PRO A 206 14.35 13.17 -3.20
N GLY A 207 14.69 14.45 -3.27
CA GLY A 207 13.73 15.54 -3.15
C GLY A 207 13.34 15.89 -1.72
N GLY A 208 13.87 15.21 -0.69
CA GLY A 208 13.52 15.45 0.71
C GLY A 208 14.01 16.80 1.26
N GLY A 209 15.14 17.30 0.74
CA GLY A 209 15.62 18.65 1.09
C GLY A 209 14.70 19.71 0.49
N GLU A 210 14.45 19.60 -0.81
CA GLU A 210 13.56 20.47 -1.57
C GLU A 210 12.13 20.45 -1.02
N ALA A 211 11.64 19.28 -0.62
CA ALA A 211 10.35 19.09 0.03
C ALA A 211 10.28 19.88 1.35
N ALA A 212 11.28 19.72 2.22
CA ALA A 212 11.34 20.45 3.47
C ALA A 212 11.37 21.97 3.25
N THR A 213 12.03 22.45 2.20
CA THR A 213 12.03 23.87 1.81
C THR A 213 10.64 24.33 1.36
N LEU A 214 9.97 23.58 0.47
CA LEU A 214 8.60 23.92 0.02
C LEU A 214 7.57 23.85 1.16
N GLU A 215 7.67 22.86 2.04
CA GLU A 215 6.80 22.70 3.20
C GLU A 215 6.96 23.86 4.19
N ARG A 216 8.20 24.29 4.45
CA ARG A 216 8.48 25.46 5.30
C ARG A 216 7.89 26.74 4.73
N ALA A 217 7.90 26.88 3.40
CA ALA A 217 7.27 27.99 2.69
C ALA A 217 5.72 27.87 2.60
N GLY A 218 5.14 26.74 3.02
CA GLY A 218 3.70 26.48 2.92
C GLY A 218 3.21 26.16 1.49
N GLU A 219 4.14 25.91 0.56
CA GLU A 219 3.84 25.57 -0.85
C GLU A 219 3.66 24.08 -1.08
N ALA A 220 4.08 23.26 -0.13
CA ALA A 220 3.84 21.83 -0.15
C ALA A 220 3.32 21.34 1.20
N ARG A 221 2.56 20.25 1.17
CA ARG A 221 2.09 19.61 2.40
C ARG A 221 1.84 18.12 2.19
N PRO A 222 2.35 17.25 3.08
CA PRO A 222 2.02 15.83 3.08
C PRO A 222 0.51 15.60 3.17
N PHE A 223 0.07 14.46 2.63
CA PHE A 223 -1.32 14.03 2.71
C PHE A 223 -1.42 12.51 2.85
N ASP A 224 -2.55 12.05 3.40
CA ASP A 224 -2.80 10.63 3.58
C ASP A 224 -3.44 10.04 2.32
N MET A 225 -2.83 9.00 1.77
CA MET A 225 -3.44 8.14 0.76
C MET A 225 -4.18 7.02 1.46
N ALA A 226 -5.45 6.82 1.14
CA ALA A 226 -6.24 5.78 1.78
C ALA A 226 -6.90 4.89 0.74
N TYR A 227 -6.94 3.60 1.05
CA TYR A 227 -7.65 2.60 0.26
C TYR A 227 -8.40 1.71 1.22
N ARG A 228 -9.69 1.49 0.93
CA ARG A 228 -10.55 0.61 1.70
C ARG A 228 -11.37 -0.22 0.74
N ARG A 229 -11.15 -1.53 0.78
CA ARG A 229 -11.98 -2.49 0.08
C ARG A 229 -12.42 -3.57 1.04
N GLN A 230 -13.72 -3.77 1.12
CA GLN A 230 -14.29 -4.84 1.92
C GLN A 230 -14.81 -5.93 0.99
N GLN A 231 -14.56 -7.18 1.35
CA GLN A 231 -15.06 -8.35 0.65
C GLN A 231 -15.84 -9.25 1.59
N ASP A 232 -17.00 -9.73 1.15
CA ASP A 232 -17.69 -10.83 1.81
C ASP A 232 -16.99 -12.14 1.45
N VAL A 233 -16.83 -12.98 2.46
CA VAL A 233 -16.22 -14.31 2.32
C VAL A 233 -17.20 -15.35 2.80
N GLU A 234 -17.46 -16.32 1.93
CA GLU A 234 -18.10 -17.58 2.32
C GLU A 234 -17.16 -18.71 1.93
N ALA A 235 -16.82 -19.56 2.89
CA ALA A 235 -16.00 -20.73 2.67
C ALA A 235 -16.65 -21.97 3.28
N GLU A 236 -16.35 -23.10 2.66
CA GLU A 236 -16.79 -24.41 3.11
C GLU A 236 -15.58 -25.33 3.13
N ALA A 237 -15.32 -25.91 4.29
CA ALA A 237 -14.31 -26.94 4.49
C ALA A 237 -14.95 -28.24 4.98
N GLU A 238 -14.25 -29.35 4.79
CA GLU A 238 -14.67 -30.67 5.24
C GLU A 238 -13.70 -31.23 6.28
N TYR A 239 -14.26 -31.83 7.34
CA TYR A 239 -13.49 -32.59 8.33
C TYR A 239 -13.14 -33.97 7.77
N ASN A 240 -11.85 -34.20 7.56
CA ASN A 240 -11.35 -35.51 7.18
C ASN A 240 -11.29 -36.46 8.40
N PRO A 241 -11.30 -37.79 8.18
CA PRO A 241 -11.19 -38.78 9.27
C PRO A 241 -9.92 -38.65 10.13
N ASP A 242 -8.85 -38.07 9.58
CA ASP A 242 -7.58 -37.82 10.29
C ASP A 242 -7.60 -36.54 11.13
N GLY A 243 -8.74 -35.85 11.21
CA GLY A 243 -8.93 -34.60 11.96
C GLY A 243 -8.42 -33.35 11.24
N THR A 244 -7.95 -33.46 9.99
CA THR A 244 -7.58 -32.30 9.16
C THR A 244 -8.81 -31.70 8.47
N LEU A 245 -8.66 -30.46 7.98
CA LEU A 245 -9.69 -29.78 7.20
C LEU A 245 -9.24 -29.67 5.74
N THR A 246 -10.16 -29.92 4.81
CA THR A 246 -9.96 -29.69 3.37
C THR A 246 -10.87 -28.58 2.90
N LEU A 247 -10.34 -27.55 2.23
CA LEU A 247 -11.15 -26.47 1.69
C LEU A 247 -11.87 -26.99 0.45
N ARG A 248 -13.20 -26.99 0.46
CA ARG A 248 -14.02 -27.42 -0.68
C ARG A 248 -14.27 -26.28 -1.64
N ARG A 249 -14.64 -25.12 -1.10
CA ARG A 249 -14.87 -23.89 -1.87
C ARG A 249 -14.67 -22.67 -0.98
N ALA A 250 -14.22 -21.59 -1.59
CA ALA A 250 -14.26 -20.26 -1.02
C ALA A 250 -14.75 -19.28 -2.11
N THR A 251 -15.67 -18.41 -1.74
CA THR A 251 -16.19 -17.35 -2.60
C THR A 251 -15.92 -16.02 -1.93
N TRP A 252 -15.32 -15.12 -2.69
CA TRP A 252 -15.00 -13.76 -2.29
C TRP A 252 -15.79 -12.81 -3.19
N GLY A 253 -16.59 -11.94 -2.59
CA GLY A 253 -17.48 -11.03 -3.32
C GLY A 253 -17.48 -9.63 -2.74
N PRO A 254 -18.14 -8.66 -3.41
CA PRO A 254 -18.46 -7.38 -2.78
C PRO A 254 -19.39 -7.61 -1.59
N VAL A 255 -19.32 -6.70 -0.60
CA VAL A 255 -20.22 -6.72 0.57
C VAL A 255 -21.67 -6.57 0.12
N ARG A 256 -22.55 -7.45 0.59
CA ARG A 256 -23.99 -7.45 0.29
C ARG A 256 -24.84 -6.72 1.32
#